data_AF-A0A0T6AVU6-F1
#
_entry.id   AF-A0A0T6AVU6-F1
#
_cell.length_a   1.000
_cell.length_b   1.000
_cell.length_c   1.000
_cell.angle_alpha   90.00
_cell.angle_beta   90.00
_cell.angle_gamma   90.00
#
_symmetry.space_group_name_H-M   'P 1'
#
loop_
_entity.id
_entity.type
_entity.pdbx_description
1 polymer ?
#
loop_
_entity_poly.entity_id
_entity_poly.type
_entity_poly.pdbx_seq_one_letter_code
_entity_poly.pdbx_strand_id
1 'polypeptide(L)'
;MNIVRKLRGGISNSSNTSSNDIPDTLPGSSHTQLGLMHLKKLFSEYTHPIHPLSDIERDDKLYNMLPLFCKVFGSSPTCDMNEKFWDILAFCHQVSLLMVSEIRKRASNQSTEAASCAIAKFLEIENCEESSNGWMLLSTLNLLAAGDATLVQVMSEVSVPSTLVKCLYLFFDLPEMSELEANSKDSNSDFTPKERRILLQKIFVQLLVRLCSHKVPAEELARKDDLTLLFS
;
A
#
# COMPACT_ATOMS: atom_id res chain seq x y z
N MET A 1 5.74 19.83 5.16
CA MET A 1 6.68 19.95 6.30
C MET A 1 5.93 19.73 7.62
N ASN A 2 5.90 18.52 8.20
CA ASN A 2 5.47 18.30 9.60
C ASN A 2 5.67 16.85 10.13
N ILE A 3 6.80 16.18 9.82
CA ILE A 3 7.06 14.80 10.30
C ILE A 3 8.29 14.68 11.22
N VAL A 4 9.09 15.74 11.40
CA VAL A 4 10.37 15.66 12.15
C VAL A 4 10.31 16.03 13.65
N ARG A 5 9.12 16.16 14.27
CA ARG A 5 9.03 16.68 15.66
C ARG A 5 8.72 15.67 16.77
N LYS A 6 8.53 14.38 16.50
CA LYS A 6 8.06 13.44 17.54
C LYS A 6 9.09 12.45 18.12
N LEU A 7 10.40 12.71 17.99
CA LEU A 7 11.45 11.78 18.46
C LEU A 7 12.51 12.39 19.39
N ARG A 8 12.15 13.24 20.36
CA ARG A 8 13.12 13.64 21.40
C ARG A 8 12.51 13.76 22.79
N GLY A 9 12.67 12.69 23.55
CA GLY A 9 13.14 12.69 24.95
C GLY A 9 12.28 13.40 26.00
N GLY A 10 11.71 12.61 26.91
CA GLY A 10 11.20 13.10 28.19
C GLY A 10 12.32 13.49 29.17
N ILE A 11 11.96 14.33 30.15
CA ILE A 11 12.36 14.31 31.58
C ILE A 11 11.32 15.18 32.33
N SER A 12 10.96 14.68 33.51
CA SER A 12 10.00 15.09 34.53
C SER A 12 10.09 16.52 35.09
N ASN A 13 8.95 17.13 35.48
CA ASN A 13 8.67 17.47 36.89
C ASN A 13 7.19 17.84 37.18
N SER A 14 6.77 17.50 38.40
CA SER A 14 5.43 17.58 39.03
C SER A 14 4.86 18.99 39.27
N SER A 15 3.52 19.14 39.24
CA SER A 15 2.68 19.50 40.40
C SER A 15 1.21 19.87 40.04
N ASN A 16 0.28 19.28 40.81
CA ASN A 16 -0.99 19.80 41.32
C ASN A 16 -2.29 19.96 40.47
N THR A 17 -3.28 19.16 40.89
CA THR A 17 -4.68 19.49 41.26
C THR A 17 -5.69 19.93 40.18
N SER A 18 -6.70 19.09 39.93
CA SER A 18 -8.14 19.31 40.25
C SER A 18 -9.07 18.70 39.20
N SER A 19 -10.13 18.08 39.70
CA SER A 19 -11.16 17.30 39.02
C SER A 19 -11.91 18.01 37.88
N ASN A 20 -12.19 17.26 36.81
CA ASN A 20 -13.51 17.18 36.16
C ASN A 20 -13.48 16.09 35.07
N ASP A 21 -14.38 15.12 35.19
CA ASP A 21 -14.58 14.02 34.25
C ASP A 21 -14.99 14.54 32.85
N ILE A 22 -14.18 14.21 31.84
CA ILE A 22 -14.47 14.38 30.41
C ILE A 22 -14.59 12.98 29.82
N PRO A 23 -15.67 12.62 29.10
CA PRO A 23 -15.56 11.53 28.15
C PRO A 23 -14.81 12.08 26.92
N ASP A 24 -13.52 11.73 26.84
CA ASP A 24 -12.62 12.02 25.72
C ASP A 24 -13.19 11.40 24.43
N THR A 25 -14.04 12.15 23.74
CA THR A 25 -14.44 11.80 22.37
C THR A 25 -13.42 12.44 21.45
N LEU A 26 -12.35 11.70 21.13
CA LEU A 26 -11.35 12.09 20.14
C LEU A 26 -12.06 12.47 18.83
N PRO A 27 -11.88 13.70 18.30
CA PRO A 27 -12.59 14.20 17.12
C PRO A 27 -12.27 13.44 15.81
N GLY A 28 -11.31 12.51 15.81
CA GLY A 28 -11.02 11.62 14.68
C GLY A 28 -11.83 10.32 14.63
N SER A 29 -12.55 9.96 15.71
CA SER A 29 -13.24 8.66 15.82
C SER A 29 -14.48 8.56 14.94
N SER A 30 -15.29 9.62 14.86
CA SER A 30 -16.55 9.66 14.10
C SER A 30 -16.33 9.59 12.59
N HIS A 31 -15.34 10.34 12.07
CA HIS A 31 -14.99 10.32 10.65
C HIS A 31 -14.43 8.97 10.21
N THR A 32 -13.64 8.32 11.07
CA THR A 32 -13.08 6.99 10.81
C THR A 32 -14.18 5.93 10.77
N GLN A 33 -15.15 6.00 11.69
CA GLN A 33 -16.29 5.08 11.72
C GLN A 33 -17.19 5.24 10.49
N LEU A 34 -17.48 6.47 10.07
CA LEU A 34 -18.24 6.72 8.85
C LEU A 34 -17.50 6.20 7.60
N GLY A 35 -16.18 6.39 7.55
CA GLY A 35 -15.34 5.86 6.47
C GLY A 35 -15.39 4.33 6.40
N LEU A 36 -15.34 3.65 7.55
CA LEU A 36 -15.44 2.19 7.63
C LEU A 36 -16.82 1.69 7.16
N MET A 37 -17.90 2.36 7.55
CA MET A 37 -19.26 2.01 7.09
C MET A 37 -19.39 2.15 5.58
N HIS A 38 -18.82 3.23 5.02
CA HIS A 38 -18.84 3.46 3.58
C HIS A 38 -18.01 2.40 2.84
N LEU A 39 -16.82 2.04 3.34
CA LEU A 39 -15.98 0.99 2.76
C LEU A 39 -16.72 -0.35 2.72
N LYS A 40 -17.34 -0.75 3.84
CA LYS A 40 -18.14 -1.99 3.91
C LYS A 40 -19.27 -2.00 2.88
N LYS A 41 -19.97 -0.87 2.74
CA LYS A 41 -21.04 -0.74 1.75
C LYS A 41 -20.51 -0.90 0.32
N LEU A 42 -19.45 -0.17 -0.04
CA LEU A 42 -18.85 -0.25 -1.37
C LEU A 42 -18.36 -1.68 -1.68
N PHE A 43 -17.73 -2.35 -0.72
CA PHE A 43 -17.25 -3.70 -0.93
C PHE A 43 -18.38 -4.74 -1.02
N SER A 44 -19.46 -4.54 -0.26
CA SER A 44 -20.68 -5.35 -0.40
C SER A 44 -21.30 -5.20 -1.79
N GLU A 45 -21.38 -3.98 -2.33
CA GLU A 45 -21.88 -3.73 -3.69
C GLU A 45 -20.95 -4.25 -4.78
N TYR A 46 -19.63 -4.28 -4.51
CA TYR A 46 -18.63 -4.86 -5.39
C TYR A 46 -18.73 -6.40 -5.46
N THR A 47 -18.95 -7.04 -4.33
CA THR A 47 -19.06 -8.52 -4.22
C THR A 47 -20.41 -9.05 -4.64
N HIS A 48 -21.48 -8.27 -4.43
CA HIS A 48 -22.86 -8.63 -4.77
C HIS A 48 -23.48 -7.57 -5.70
N PRO A 49 -22.96 -7.40 -6.92
CA PRO A 49 -23.44 -6.36 -7.81
C PRO A 49 -24.80 -6.75 -8.39
N ILE A 50 -25.68 -5.76 -8.59
CA ILE A 50 -27.02 -5.96 -9.18
C ILE A 50 -26.91 -6.45 -10.63
N HIS A 51 -25.86 -6.02 -11.33
CA HIS A 51 -25.52 -6.44 -12.68
C HIS A 51 -24.09 -6.95 -12.73
N PRO A 52 -23.76 -7.94 -13.57
CA PRO A 52 -22.38 -8.37 -13.76
C PRO A 52 -21.48 -7.19 -14.10
N LEU A 53 -20.38 -7.05 -13.35
CA LEU A 53 -19.38 -6.00 -13.59
C LEU A 53 -18.38 -6.49 -14.62
N SER A 54 -18.02 -5.63 -15.57
CA SER A 54 -16.85 -5.83 -16.43
C SER A 54 -15.55 -5.72 -15.63
N ASP A 55 -14.45 -6.22 -16.18
CA ASP A 55 -13.12 -6.14 -15.52
C ASP A 55 -12.72 -4.68 -15.23
N ILE A 56 -13.00 -3.76 -16.17
CA ILE A 56 -12.71 -2.33 -16.00
C ILE A 56 -13.53 -1.75 -14.84
N GLU A 57 -14.83 -2.05 -14.76
CA GLU A 57 -15.68 -1.56 -13.67
C GLU A 57 -15.27 -2.14 -12.31
N ARG A 58 -14.77 -3.39 -12.29
CA ARG A 58 -14.23 -3.99 -11.07
C ARG A 58 -12.97 -3.25 -10.61
N ASP A 59 -12.04 -3.00 -11.52
CA ASP A 59 -10.79 -2.30 -11.21
C ASP A 59 -11.09 -0.87 -10.74
N ASP A 60 -11.95 -0.13 -11.44
CA ASP A 60 -12.36 1.22 -11.06
C ASP A 60 -13.01 1.27 -9.67
N LYS A 61 -13.91 0.32 -9.37
CA LYS A 61 -14.51 0.23 -8.03
C LYS A 61 -13.48 -0.09 -6.96
N LEU A 62 -12.52 -0.99 -7.22
CA LEU A 62 -11.43 -1.27 -6.30
C LEU A 62 -10.58 -0.03 -6.05
N TYR A 63 -10.14 0.67 -7.10
CA TYR A 63 -9.36 1.90 -6.97
C TYR A 63 -10.07 2.95 -6.12
N ASN A 64 -11.37 3.13 -6.30
CA ASN A 64 -12.17 4.07 -5.50
C ASN A 64 -12.24 3.69 -4.01
N MET A 65 -12.06 2.41 -3.65
CA MET A 65 -12.07 1.94 -2.26
C MET A 65 -10.71 2.11 -1.56
N LEU A 66 -9.59 2.16 -2.28
CA LEU A 66 -8.24 2.16 -1.69
C LEU A 66 -7.96 3.39 -0.80
N PRO A 67 -8.27 4.64 -1.22
CA PRO A 67 -8.06 5.82 -0.37
C PRO A 67 -8.84 5.74 0.93
N LEU A 68 -10.07 5.23 0.84
CA LEU A 68 -10.93 5.05 2.01
C LEU A 68 -10.37 4.01 2.97
N PHE A 69 -9.88 2.89 2.45
CA PHE A 69 -9.20 1.86 3.24
C PHE A 69 -7.99 2.43 3.97
N CYS A 70 -7.08 3.09 3.24
CA CYS A 70 -5.88 3.69 3.83
C CYS A 70 -6.22 4.75 4.88
N LYS A 71 -7.26 5.54 4.66
CA LYS A 71 -7.70 6.54 5.65
C LYS A 71 -8.26 5.90 6.93
N VAL A 72 -9.03 4.82 6.81
CA VAL A 72 -9.63 4.12 7.95
C VAL A 72 -8.57 3.36 8.76
N PHE A 73 -7.65 2.66 8.07
CA PHE A 73 -6.72 1.75 8.72
C PHE A 73 -5.29 2.27 8.86
N GLY A 74 -4.92 3.35 8.18
CA GLY A 74 -3.55 3.88 8.19
C GLY A 74 -3.09 4.42 9.55
N SER A 75 -4.04 4.77 10.44
CA SER A 75 -3.78 5.17 11.83
C SER A 75 -4.32 4.18 12.87
N SER A 76 -4.94 3.09 12.43
CA SER A 76 -5.51 2.09 13.33
C SER A 76 -4.43 1.07 13.75
N PRO A 77 -4.49 0.50 14.97
CA PRO A 77 -3.72 -0.68 15.32
C PRO A 77 -3.96 -1.80 14.30
N THR A 78 -2.91 -2.49 13.87
CA THR A 78 -3.00 -3.48 12.78
C THR A 78 -3.81 -4.72 13.16
N CYS A 79 -3.90 -5.03 14.46
CA CYS A 79 -4.74 -6.11 15.00
C CYS A 79 -6.24 -5.87 14.79
N ASP A 80 -6.69 -4.63 14.60
CA ASP A 80 -8.12 -4.30 14.57
C ASP A 80 -8.77 -4.56 13.20
N MET A 81 -7.99 -4.83 12.15
CA MET A 81 -8.50 -4.91 10.77
C MET A 81 -9.58 -5.98 10.61
N ASN A 82 -9.30 -7.20 11.10
CA ASN A 82 -10.24 -8.32 11.03
C ASN A 82 -11.51 -8.08 11.86
N GLU A 83 -11.37 -7.49 13.05
CA GLU A 83 -12.50 -7.19 13.92
C GLU A 83 -13.41 -6.12 13.30
N LYS A 84 -12.80 -5.09 12.71
CA LYS A 84 -13.53 -3.95 12.14
C LYS A 84 -14.10 -4.24 10.76
N PHE A 85 -13.46 -5.09 9.95
CA PHE A 85 -13.88 -5.38 8.58
C PHE A 85 -13.86 -6.89 8.31
N TRP A 86 -15.00 -7.55 8.52
CA TRP A 86 -15.13 -9.01 8.41
C TRP A 86 -14.83 -9.56 7.01
N ASP A 87 -15.01 -8.75 5.95
CA ASP A 87 -14.66 -9.10 4.57
C ASP A 87 -13.18 -8.86 4.22
N ILE A 88 -12.32 -8.55 5.19
CA ILE A 88 -10.93 -8.13 4.94
C ILE A 88 -10.13 -9.14 4.12
N LEU A 89 -10.36 -10.45 4.31
CA LEU A 89 -9.66 -11.49 3.54
C LEU A 89 -10.06 -11.44 2.05
N ALA A 90 -11.36 -11.31 1.78
CA ALA A 90 -11.86 -11.17 0.41
C ALA A 90 -11.38 -9.86 -0.22
N PHE A 91 -11.39 -8.77 0.53
CA PHE A 91 -10.84 -7.48 0.08
C PHE A 91 -9.34 -7.61 -0.25
N CYS A 92 -8.57 -8.19 0.66
CA CYS A 92 -7.14 -8.45 0.49
C CYS A 92 -6.85 -9.26 -0.77
N HIS A 93 -7.63 -10.32 -1.02
CA HIS A 93 -7.50 -11.14 -2.22
C HIS A 93 -7.70 -10.32 -3.51
N GLN A 94 -8.74 -9.49 -3.56
CA GLN A 94 -9.05 -8.67 -4.75
C GLN A 94 -8.00 -7.58 -5.00
N VAL A 95 -7.57 -6.87 -3.95
CA VAL A 95 -6.48 -5.88 -4.04
C VAL A 95 -5.17 -6.54 -4.48
N SER A 96 -4.89 -7.74 -3.98
CA SER A 96 -3.69 -8.49 -4.35
C SER A 96 -3.72 -8.93 -5.82
N LEU A 97 -4.86 -9.44 -6.32
CA LEU A 97 -5.03 -9.75 -7.74
C LEU A 97 -4.85 -8.53 -8.64
N LEU A 98 -5.42 -7.39 -8.24
CA LEU A 98 -5.30 -6.13 -8.98
C LEU A 98 -3.83 -5.71 -9.12
N MET A 99 -3.05 -5.73 -8.03
CA MET A 99 -1.61 -5.41 -8.06
C MET A 99 -0.85 -6.31 -9.03
N VAL A 100 -1.08 -7.61 -8.94
CA VAL A 100 -0.37 -8.59 -9.75
C VAL A 100 -0.77 -8.46 -11.23
N SER A 101 -2.05 -8.15 -11.52
CA SER A 101 -2.54 -7.84 -12.87
C SER A 101 -1.87 -6.59 -13.46
N GLU A 102 -1.85 -5.49 -12.71
CA GLU A 102 -1.32 -4.20 -13.17
C GLU A 102 0.18 -4.22 -13.43
N ILE A 103 0.94 -4.96 -12.59
CA ILE A 103 2.36 -5.18 -12.82
C ILE A 103 2.59 -6.02 -14.08
N ARG A 104 1.87 -7.14 -14.23
CA ARG A 104 2.00 -8.00 -15.42
C ARG A 104 1.67 -7.25 -16.71
N LYS A 105 0.61 -6.44 -16.69
CA LYS A 105 0.21 -5.60 -17.83
C LYS A 105 1.33 -4.66 -18.26
N ARG A 106 2.07 -4.08 -17.31
CA ARG A 106 3.19 -3.17 -17.58
C ARG A 106 4.49 -3.87 -17.96
N ALA A 107 4.71 -5.08 -17.48
CA ALA A 107 5.87 -5.89 -17.86
C ALA A 107 5.72 -6.55 -19.25
N SER A 108 4.50 -6.67 -19.76
CA SER A 108 4.22 -7.44 -20.98
C SER A 108 4.74 -6.74 -22.25
N ASN A 109 5.48 -7.50 -23.08
CA ASN A 109 5.95 -7.09 -24.41
C ASN A 109 6.86 -5.84 -24.42
N GLN A 110 7.67 -5.66 -23.38
CA GLN A 110 8.61 -4.54 -23.24
C GLN A 110 10.02 -5.04 -22.96
N SER A 111 11.03 -4.20 -23.26
CA SER A 111 12.39 -4.44 -22.76
C SER A 111 12.41 -4.35 -21.23
N THR A 112 13.44 -4.91 -20.59
CA THR A 112 13.58 -4.88 -19.13
C THR A 112 13.56 -3.45 -18.58
N GLU A 113 14.27 -2.53 -19.23
CA GLU A 113 14.29 -1.10 -18.90
C GLU A 113 12.91 -0.42 -19.10
N ALA A 114 12.22 -0.70 -20.20
CA ALA A 114 10.89 -0.10 -20.43
C ALA A 114 9.86 -0.61 -19.42
N ALA A 115 9.89 -1.91 -19.12
CA ALA A 115 9.07 -2.52 -18.09
C ALA A 115 9.38 -1.93 -16.70
N SER A 116 10.66 -1.79 -16.35
CA SER A 116 11.08 -1.22 -15.06
C SER A 116 10.58 0.22 -14.90
N CYS A 117 10.73 1.05 -15.93
CA CYS A 117 10.23 2.42 -15.97
C CYS A 117 8.71 2.49 -15.84
N ALA A 118 7.98 1.66 -16.60
CA ALA A 118 6.52 1.65 -16.60
C ALA A 118 5.96 1.25 -15.22
N ILE A 119 6.55 0.23 -14.58
CA ILE A 119 6.15 -0.21 -13.25
C ILE A 119 6.49 0.86 -12.21
N ALA A 120 7.71 1.40 -12.22
CA ALA A 120 8.12 2.42 -11.26
C ALA A 120 7.23 3.67 -11.36
N LYS A 121 6.97 4.16 -12.57
CA LYS A 121 6.09 5.30 -12.81
C LYS A 121 4.67 5.08 -12.26
N PHE A 122 4.13 3.88 -12.40
CA PHE A 122 2.81 3.55 -11.87
C PHE A 122 2.76 3.50 -10.34
N LEU A 123 3.81 2.97 -9.72
CA LEU A 123 3.87 2.82 -8.27
C LEU A 123 4.29 4.10 -7.55
N GLU A 124 4.96 5.04 -8.24
CA GLU A 124 5.29 6.36 -7.70
C GLU A 124 4.03 7.23 -7.49
N ILE A 125 4.11 8.15 -6.52
CA ILE A 125 3.07 9.18 -6.32
C ILE A 125 3.16 10.18 -7.48
N GLU A 126 2.15 10.36 -8.32
CA GLU A 126 2.24 11.36 -9.40
C GLU A 126 2.02 12.79 -8.87
N ASN A 127 0.78 13.13 -8.51
CA ASN A 127 0.39 14.48 -8.10
C ASN A 127 0.29 14.58 -6.57
N CYS A 128 -0.64 13.80 -6.01
CA CYS A 128 -0.82 13.62 -4.57
C CYS A 128 -1.15 12.15 -4.27
N GLU A 129 -1.03 11.75 -2.99
CA GLU A 129 -1.18 10.34 -2.59
C GLU A 129 -2.53 9.75 -3.01
N GLU A 130 -3.64 10.43 -2.71
CA GLU A 130 -5.00 9.91 -2.91
C GLU A 130 -5.44 9.79 -4.38
N SER A 131 -4.78 10.50 -5.31
CA SER A 131 -5.09 10.44 -6.75
C SER A 131 -4.22 9.45 -7.52
N SER A 132 -3.21 8.85 -6.86
CA SER A 132 -2.23 7.98 -7.49
C SER A 132 -2.65 6.51 -7.33
N ASN A 133 -3.31 5.95 -8.34
CA ASN A 133 -3.87 4.59 -8.29
C ASN A 133 -2.85 3.52 -7.86
N GLY A 134 -1.67 3.47 -8.48
CA GLY A 134 -0.66 2.47 -8.15
C GLY A 134 0.00 2.69 -6.78
N TRP A 135 0.23 3.93 -6.39
CA TRP A 135 0.68 4.27 -5.03
C TRP A 135 -0.33 3.85 -3.97
N MET A 136 -1.62 4.10 -4.20
CA MET A 136 -2.69 3.70 -3.29
C MET A 136 -2.83 2.19 -3.18
N LEU A 137 -2.63 1.48 -4.28
CA LEU A 137 -2.60 0.02 -4.33
C LEU A 137 -1.43 -0.54 -3.51
N LEU A 138 -0.23 0.01 -3.70
CA LEU A 138 0.96 -0.37 -2.94
C LEU A 138 0.81 -0.07 -1.44
N SER A 139 0.23 1.10 -1.12
CA SER A 139 -0.05 1.51 0.26
C SER A 139 -1.06 0.60 0.95
N THR A 140 -2.11 0.22 0.23
CA THR A 140 -3.14 -0.71 0.73
C THR A 140 -2.52 -2.08 1.02
N LEU A 141 -1.74 -2.64 0.09
CA LEU A 141 -1.03 -3.91 0.35
C LEU A 141 -0.07 -3.80 1.51
N ASN A 142 0.67 -2.70 1.64
CA ASN A 142 1.56 -2.49 2.77
C ASN A 142 0.82 -2.50 4.11
N LEU A 143 -0.35 -1.87 4.20
CA LEU A 143 -1.20 -1.92 5.40
C LEU A 143 -1.73 -3.33 5.66
N LEU A 144 -2.25 -4.01 4.64
CA LEU A 144 -2.76 -5.39 4.76
C LEU A 144 -1.66 -6.36 5.22
N ALA A 145 -0.44 -6.22 4.71
CA ALA A 145 0.72 -7.04 5.10
C ALA A 145 1.19 -6.80 6.54
N ALA A 146 0.72 -5.72 7.19
CA ALA A 146 0.97 -5.48 8.61
C ALA A 146 -0.10 -6.10 9.53
N GLY A 147 -1.17 -6.67 8.94
CA GLY A 147 -2.19 -7.43 9.64
C GLY A 147 -1.68 -8.81 10.05
N ASP A 148 -2.59 -9.77 10.21
CA ASP A 148 -2.21 -11.11 10.65
C ASP A 148 -1.67 -12.01 9.51
N ALA A 149 -1.20 -13.19 9.88
CA ALA A 149 -0.64 -14.17 8.95
C ALA A 149 -1.64 -14.67 7.90
N THR A 150 -2.95 -14.58 8.13
CA THR A 150 -3.97 -15.03 7.16
C THR A 150 -4.08 -14.07 5.98
N LEU A 151 -3.87 -12.76 6.20
CA LEU A 151 -3.77 -11.79 5.11
C LEU A 151 -2.53 -12.01 4.25
N VAL A 152 -1.39 -12.30 4.89
CA VAL A 152 -0.14 -12.64 4.21
C VAL A 152 -0.26 -13.96 3.42
N GLN A 153 -0.99 -14.93 3.95
CA GLN A 153 -1.33 -16.17 3.25
C GLN A 153 -2.11 -15.87 1.96
N VAL A 154 -3.18 -15.07 2.03
CA VAL A 154 -3.98 -14.65 0.86
C VAL A 154 -3.11 -13.96 -0.20
N MET A 155 -2.23 -13.05 0.21
CA MET A 155 -1.30 -12.37 -0.71
C MET A 155 -0.36 -13.36 -1.42
N SER A 156 0.12 -14.36 -0.71
CA SER A 156 1.04 -15.37 -1.24
C SER A 156 0.35 -16.30 -2.23
N GLU A 157 -0.89 -16.69 -1.97
CA GLU A 157 -1.70 -17.53 -2.86
C GLU A 157 -1.87 -16.92 -4.26
N VAL A 158 -1.96 -15.59 -4.33
CA VAL A 158 -2.09 -14.87 -5.60
C VAL A 158 -0.78 -14.30 -6.13
N SER A 159 0.36 -14.74 -5.60
CA SER A 159 1.71 -14.43 -6.11
C SER A 159 2.25 -13.04 -5.83
N VAL A 160 1.74 -12.31 -4.83
CA VAL A 160 2.25 -10.97 -4.52
C VAL A 160 3.77 -10.96 -4.22
N PRO A 161 4.33 -11.84 -3.36
CA PRO A 161 5.75 -11.78 -3.02
C PRO A 161 6.64 -11.99 -4.26
N SER A 162 6.39 -13.06 -5.03
CA SER A 162 7.03 -13.30 -6.33
C SER A 162 6.98 -12.12 -7.29
N THR A 163 5.81 -11.49 -7.42
CA THR A 163 5.66 -10.34 -8.33
C THR A 163 6.46 -9.13 -7.85
N LEU A 164 6.51 -8.87 -6.54
CA LEU A 164 7.32 -7.79 -5.99
C LEU A 164 8.82 -8.07 -6.12
N VAL A 165 9.27 -9.31 -5.93
CA VAL A 165 10.67 -9.70 -6.15
C VAL A 165 11.09 -9.52 -7.61
N LYS A 166 10.21 -9.89 -8.56
CA LYS A 166 10.45 -9.63 -9.98
C LYS A 166 10.55 -8.15 -10.30
N CYS A 167 9.68 -7.32 -9.72
CA CYS A 167 9.79 -5.87 -9.85
C CYS A 167 11.12 -5.35 -9.28
N LEU A 168 11.55 -5.85 -8.11
CA LEU A 168 12.84 -5.47 -7.53
C LEU A 168 14.00 -5.78 -8.48
N TYR A 169 13.99 -6.96 -9.10
CA TYR A 169 14.95 -7.32 -10.13
C TYR A 169 14.91 -6.37 -11.33
N LEU A 170 13.72 -6.08 -11.87
CA LEU A 170 13.56 -5.13 -12.99
C LEU A 170 14.06 -3.73 -12.62
N PHE A 171 13.92 -3.31 -11.36
CA PHE A 171 14.36 -2.00 -10.90
C PHE A 171 15.88 -1.80 -10.92
N PHE A 172 16.68 -2.85 -11.10
CA PHE A 172 18.11 -2.71 -11.39
C PHE A 172 18.38 -2.06 -12.76
N ASP A 173 17.44 -2.16 -13.69
CA ASP A 173 17.49 -1.50 -15.01
C ASP A 173 16.79 -0.14 -15.01
N LEU A 174 16.52 0.49 -13.85
CA LEU A 174 15.98 1.84 -13.83
C LEU A 174 17.08 2.85 -14.20
N PRO A 175 16.82 3.79 -15.13
CA PRO A 175 17.80 4.80 -15.50
C PRO A 175 18.09 5.74 -14.32
N GLU A 176 19.34 6.21 -14.26
CA GLU A 176 19.73 7.25 -13.32
C GLU A 176 18.99 8.56 -13.65
N MET A 177 18.42 9.19 -12.62
CA MET A 177 17.85 10.53 -12.77
C MET A 177 18.97 11.57 -12.74
N SER A 178 19.00 12.46 -13.73
CA SER A 178 19.94 13.59 -13.71
C SER A 178 19.66 14.49 -12.50
N GLU A 179 20.69 15.12 -11.94
CA GLU A 179 20.52 15.98 -10.75
C GLU A 179 19.58 17.16 -11.00
N LEU A 180 19.50 17.63 -12.24
CA LEU A 180 18.62 18.72 -12.65
C LEU A 180 17.15 18.30 -12.62
N GLU A 181 16.83 17.14 -13.20
CA GLU A 181 15.47 16.58 -13.21
C GLU A 181 15.06 16.10 -11.82
N ALA A 182 15.98 15.49 -11.08
CA ALA A 182 15.73 14.93 -9.75
C ALA A 182 15.22 15.98 -8.74
N ASN A 183 15.61 17.25 -8.91
CA ASN A 183 15.29 18.34 -7.99
C ASN A 183 14.30 19.36 -8.57
N SER A 184 13.94 19.28 -9.84
CA SER A 184 12.93 20.17 -10.41
C SER A 184 11.54 19.78 -9.90
N LYS A 185 10.87 20.70 -9.18
CA LYS A 185 9.47 20.51 -8.83
C LYS A 185 8.58 20.84 -10.01
N ASP A 186 7.77 19.86 -10.40
CA ASP A 186 6.67 20.06 -11.35
C ASP A 186 5.59 20.92 -10.69
N SER A 187 4.96 21.83 -11.45
CA SER A 187 3.88 22.69 -10.93
C SER A 187 2.67 21.93 -10.38
N ASN A 188 2.54 20.64 -10.74
CA ASN A 188 1.40 19.78 -10.45
C ASN A 188 1.66 18.72 -9.36
N SER A 189 2.87 18.64 -8.80
CA SER A 189 3.25 17.62 -7.81
C SER A 189 3.80 18.25 -6.55
N ASP A 190 3.38 17.74 -5.39
CA ASP A 190 3.93 18.16 -4.10
C ASP A 190 5.38 17.69 -3.89
N PHE A 191 5.82 16.71 -4.69
CA PHE A 191 7.08 15.98 -4.54
C PHE A 191 7.97 16.13 -5.78
N THR A 192 9.30 16.27 -5.56
CA THR A 192 10.26 16.14 -6.67
C THR A 192 10.34 14.69 -7.16
N PRO A 193 10.83 14.44 -8.39
CA PRO A 193 11.06 13.07 -8.88
C PRO A 193 11.92 12.22 -7.92
N LYS A 194 12.94 12.83 -7.29
CA LYS A 194 13.76 12.17 -6.28
C LYS A 194 12.98 11.80 -5.02
N GLU A 195 12.14 12.69 -4.52
CA GLU A 195 11.29 12.42 -3.35
C GLU A 195 10.30 11.28 -3.63
N ARG A 196 9.68 11.27 -4.82
CA ARG A 196 8.79 10.18 -5.27
C ARG A 196 9.49 8.84 -5.28
N ARG A 197 10.70 8.75 -5.87
CA ARG A 197 11.50 7.52 -5.92
C ARG A 197 11.90 7.04 -4.52
N ILE A 198 12.28 7.94 -3.62
CA ILE A 198 12.63 7.59 -2.23
C ILE A 198 11.40 7.04 -1.48
N LEU A 199 10.23 7.63 -1.67
CA LEU A 199 8.99 7.16 -1.05
C LEU A 199 8.60 5.77 -1.58
N LEU A 200 8.69 5.55 -2.89
CA LEU A 200 8.51 4.23 -3.51
C LEU A 200 9.46 3.21 -2.89
N GLN A 201 10.77 3.48 -2.86
CA GLN A 201 11.76 2.57 -2.28
C GLN A 201 11.42 2.21 -0.83
N LYS A 202 11.08 3.20 0.00
CA LYS A 202 10.74 2.98 1.42
C LYS A 202 9.55 2.04 1.58
N ILE A 203 8.44 2.31 0.90
CA ILE A 203 7.22 1.51 1.06
C ILE A 203 7.36 0.12 0.42
N PHE A 204 8.07 0.04 -0.70
CA PHE A 204 8.32 -1.21 -1.41
C PHE A 204 9.17 -2.17 -0.56
N VAL A 205 10.28 -1.67 0.01
CA VAL A 205 11.12 -2.42 0.95
C VAL A 205 10.33 -2.78 2.20
N GLN A 206 9.55 -1.85 2.76
CA GLN A 206 8.74 -2.12 3.95
C GLN A 206 7.74 -3.26 3.73
N LEU A 207 7.07 -3.30 2.58
CA LEU A 207 6.12 -4.34 2.21
C LEU A 207 6.84 -5.70 2.05
N LEU A 208 7.95 -5.74 1.32
CA LEU A 208 8.74 -6.97 1.18
C LEU A 208 9.24 -7.50 2.53
N VAL A 209 9.73 -6.62 3.42
CA VAL A 209 10.17 -7.01 4.77
C VAL A 209 9.01 -7.59 5.58
N ARG A 210 7.82 -6.97 5.51
CA ARG A 210 6.62 -7.49 6.19
C ARG A 210 6.26 -8.88 5.71
N LEU A 211 6.14 -9.07 4.40
CA LEU A 211 5.83 -10.38 3.82
C LEU A 211 6.88 -11.43 4.19
N CYS A 212 8.16 -11.15 3.92
CA CYS A 212 9.25 -12.10 4.13
C CYS A 212 9.60 -12.34 5.61
N SER A 213 8.96 -11.64 6.54
CA SER A 213 9.00 -11.98 7.97
C SER A 213 8.13 -13.20 8.30
N HIS A 214 7.29 -13.65 7.37
CA HIS A 214 6.49 -14.86 7.48
C HIS A 214 7.08 -16.00 6.63
N LYS A 215 6.85 -17.23 7.09
CA LYS A 215 7.31 -18.45 6.40
C LYS A 215 6.67 -18.61 5.01
N VAL A 216 5.39 -18.29 4.88
CA VAL A 216 4.60 -18.57 3.68
C VAL A 216 5.13 -17.84 2.43
N PRO A 217 5.40 -16.51 2.46
CA PRO A 217 6.06 -15.84 1.35
C PRO A 217 7.41 -16.43 0.98
N ALA A 218 8.24 -16.80 1.97
CA ALA A 218 9.54 -17.41 1.69
C ALA A 218 9.41 -18.77 0.98
N GLU A 219 8.46 -19.60 1.41
CA GLU A 219 8.15 -20.87 0.73
C GLU A 219 7.59 -20.64 -0.68
N GLU A 220 6.79 -19.59 -0.88
CA GLU A 220 6.25 -19.22 -2.18
C GLU A 220 7.33 -18.79 -3.16
N LEU A 221 8.24 -17.92 -2.72
CA LEU A 221 9.41 -17.48 -3.49
C LEU A 221 10.34 -18.63 -3.84
N ALA A 222 10.63 -19.52 -2.89
CA ALA A 222 11.48 -20.69 -3.11
C ALA A 222 10.86 -21.65 -4.12
N ARG A 223 9.54 -21.91 -4.02
CA ARG A 223 8.82 -22.81 -4.94
C ARG A 223 8.78 -22.28 -6.37
N LYS A 224 8.78 -20.97 -6.54
CA LYS A 224 8.72 -20.30 -7.86
C LYS A 224 10.09 -19.99 -8.44
N ASP A 225 11.16 -20.36 -7.74
CA ASP A 225 12.55 -20.12 -8.12
C ASP A 225 12.90 -18.63 -8.25
N ASP A 226 12.09 -17.73 -7.68
CA ASP A 226 12.26 -16.28 -7.85
C ASP A 226 13.41 -15.72 -6.99
N LEU A 227 13.88 -16.49 -6.00
CA LEU A 227 15.07 -16.12 -5.22
C LEU A 227 16.35 -16.13 -6.07
N THR A 228 16.40 -16.93 -7.15
CA THR A 228 17.56 -16.94 -8.05
C THR A 228 17.78 -15.58 -8.68
N LEU A 229 16.72 -14.83 -8.97
CA LEU A 229 16.79 -13.48 -9.53
C LEU A 229 17.48 -12.46 -8.61
N LEU A 230 17.52 -12.71 -7.30
CA LEU A 230 18.14 -11.80 -6.32
C LEU A 230 19.57 -12.21 -5.93
N PHE A 231 19.94 -13.47 -6.14
CA PHE A 231 21.19 -14.05 -5.63
C PHE A 231 22.07 -14.69 -6.71
N SER A 232 21.69 -14.60 -7.98
CA SER A 232 22.52 -14.94 -9.15
C SER A 232 23.51 -13.83 -9.47
#